data_AF-A0AAV8XRB7-F1
#
_entry.id   AF-A0AAV8XRB7-F1
#
_cell.length_a   1.000
_cell.length_b   1.000
_cell.length_c   1.000
_cell.angle_alpha   90.00
_cell.angle_beta   90.00
_cell.angle_gamma   90.00
#
_symmetry.space_group_name_H-M   'P 1'
#
loop_
_entity.id
_entity.type
_entity.pdbx_description
1 polymer ?
#
loop_
_entity_poly.entity_id
_entity_poly.type
_entity_poly.pdbx_seq_one_letter_code
_entity_poly.pdbx_strand_id
1 'polypeptide(L)' 'MDLDEIKVVYTCGLCEVIVDEITDHPCTEGYRHIYIDNNHYFYPVLDDGKTIIRRSQLEDHTEVWSKMN' A
#
# COMPACT_ATOMS: atom_id res chain seq x y z
N MET A 1 -4.48 36.58 -2.47
CA MET A 1 -3.55 35.48 -2.74
C MET A 1 -3.95 34.39 -1.79
N ASP A 2 -4.86 33.54 -2.23
CA ASP A 2 -5.19 32.31 -1.52
C ASP A 2 -3.90 31.50 -1.45
N LEU A 3 -3.47 31.21 -0.23
CA LEU A 3 -2.41 30.26 0.01
C LEU A 3 -3.04 28.91 -0.31
N ASP A 4 -2.84 28.41 -1.53
CA ASP A 4 -3.19 27.03 -1.87
C ASP A 4 -2.58 26.14 -0.77
N GLU A 5 -3.44 25.56 0.05
CA GLU A 5 -3.07 24.77 1.20
C GLU A 5 -2.25 23.58 0.68
N ILE A 6 -0.98 23.50 1.05
CA ILE A 6 -0.10 22.41 0.60
C ILE A 6 -0.66 21.12 1.19
N LYS A 7 -1.37 20.35 0.37
CA LYS A 7 -1.97 19.08 0.75
C LYS A 7 -0.94 17.95 0.61
N VAL A 8 -0.73 17.21 1.68
CA VAL A 8 0.06 15.97 1.64
C VAL A 8 -0.76 14.90 0.95
N VAL A 9 -0.17 14.24 -0.04
CA VAL A 9 -0.75 13.10 -0.75
C VAL A 9 0.10 11.86 -0.52
N TYR A 10 -0.50 10.68 -0.67
CA TYR A 10 0.14 9.40 -0.50
C TYR A 10 0.09 8.60 -1.79
N THR A 11 1.10 7.77 -2.04
CA THR A 11 1.16 6.91 -3.22
C THR A 11 1.08 5.45 -2.83
N CYS A 12 0.20 4.68 -3.45
CA CYS A 12 0.13 3.24 -3.20
C CYS A 12 1.37 2.54 -3.76
N GLY A 13 2.13 1.87 -2.90
CA GLY A 13 3.32 1.12 -3.30
C GLY A 13 3.06 -0.19 -4.05
N LEU A 14 1.79 -0.54 -4.27
CA LEU A 14 1.36 -1.72 -5.02
C LEU A 14 0.84 -1.37 -6.42
N CYS A 15 -0.10 -0.43 -6.50
CA CYS A 15 -0.76 -0.06 -7.75
C CYS A 15 -0.39 1.33 -8.28
N GLU A 16 0.48 2.06 -7.57
CA GLU A 16 0.99 3.40 -7.94
C GLU A 16 -0.07 4.50 -8.03
N VAL A 17 -1.27 4.25 -7.47
CA VAL A 17 -2.34 5.26 -7.39
C VAL A 17 -2.05 6.26 -6.28
N ILE A 18 -2.19 7.55 -6.59
CA ILE A 18 -2.06 8.66 -5.64
C ILE A 18 -3.42 8.92 -4.99
N VAL A 19 -3.45 9.02 -3.67
CA VAL A 19 -4.67 9.25 -2.86
C VAL A 19 -4.43 10.30 -1.79
N ASP A 20 -5.51 10.98 -1.42
CA ASP A 20 -5.52 11.94 -0.31
C ASP A 20 -5.58 11.23 1.06
N GLU A 21 -6.30 10.11 1.11
CA GLU A 21 -6.47 9.29 2.31
C GLU A 21 -6.24 7.82 1.97
N ILE A 22 -5.56 7.10 2.87
CA ILE A 22 -5.17 5.70 2.66
C ILE A 22 -6.31 4.74 3.05
N THR A 23 -7.19 5.15 3.97
CA THR A 23 -8.15 4.29 4.69
C THR A 23 -9.05 3.45 3.80
N ASP A 24 -9.44 3.99 2.64
CA ASP A 24 -10.37 3.35 1.70
C ASP A 24 -9.66 2.77 0.47
N HIS A 25 -8.33 2.63 0.51
CA HIS A 25 -7.59 2.13 -0.63
C HIS A 25 -7.76 0.60 -0.78
N PRO A 26 -8.19 0.08 -1.96
CA PRO A 26 -8.45 -1.35 -2.14
C PRO A 26 -7.24 -2.25 -1.83
N CYS A 27 -6.02 -1.78 -2.07
CA CYS A 27 -4.82 -2.58 -1.77
C CYS A 27 -4.53 -2.71 -0.27
N THR A 28 -5.19 -1.94 0.61
CA THR A 28 -5.07 -2.07 2.07
C THR A 28 -6.26 -2.81 2.70
N GLU A 29 -7.26 -3.22 1.90
CA GLU A 29 -8.39 -4.00 2.39
C GLU A 29 -7.92 -5.35 2.96
N GLY A 30 -8.38 -5.68 4.17
CA GLY A 30 -7.98 -6.90 4.89
C GLY A 30 -6.66 -6.81 5.66
N TYR A 31 -5.90 -5.71 5.54
CA TYR A 31 -4.67 -5.50 6.30
C TYR A 31 -4.92 -4.62 7.52
N ARG A 32 -4.41 -5.04 8.68
CA ARG A 32 -4.54 -4.29 9.95
C ARG A 32 -3.50 -3.19 10.12
N HIS A 33 -2.41 -3.28 9.35
CA HIS A 33 -1.24 -2.44 9.50
C HIS A 33 -0.80 -1.91 8.15
N ILE A 34 -0.36 -0.65 8.16
CA ILE A 34 0.12 0.05 6.98
C ILE A 34 1.48 0.65 7.34
N TYR A 35 2.44 0.45 6.46
CA TYR A 35 3.76 1.08 6.52
C TYR A 35 3.80 2.23 5.53
N ILE A 36 4.24 3.41 5.98
CA ILE A 36 4.44 4.58 5.13
C ILE A 36 5.93 4.92 5.15
N ASP A 37 6.54 5.08 3.98
CA ASP A 37 7.95 5.45 3.85
C ASP A 37 8.15 6.98 3.83
N ASN A 38 9.42 7.40 3.74
CA ASN A 38 9.78 8.81 3.72
C ASN A 38 9.34 9.57 2.44
N ASN A 39 8.95 8.84 1.39
CA ASN A 39 8.49 9.38 0.12
C ASN A 39 6.96 9.41 0.04
N HIS A 40 6.25 9.19 1.16
CA HIS A 40 4.79 9.07 1.24
C HIS A 40 4.22 7.88 0.44
N TYR A 41 5.04 6.85 0.20
CA TYR A 41 4.52 5.60 -0.31
C TYR A 41 3.97 4.76 0.84
N PHE A 42 2.75 4.27 0.68
CA PHE A 42 2.12 3.37 1.66
C PHE A 42 2.08 1.93 1.13
N TYR A 43 2.22 1.00 2.06
CA TYR A 43 2.28 -0.43 1.81
C TYR A 43 1.49 -1.18 2.88
N PRO A 44 0.68 -2.18 2.52
CA PRO A 44 0.06 -3.05 3.51
C PRO A 44 1.11 -3.95 4.19
N VAL A 45 0.88 -4.24 5.47
CA VAL A 45 1.75 -5.10 6.29
C VAL A 45 0.95 -6.31 6.77
N LEU A 46 1.55 -7.50 6.68
CA LEU A 46 0.94 -8.74 7.16
C LEU A 46 0.71 -8.72 8.67
N ASP A 47 -0.09 -9.67 9.16
CA ASP A 47 -0.43 -9.82 10.59
C ASP A 47 0.79 -10.08 11.49
N ASP A 48 1.94 -10.45 10.91
CA ASP A 48 3.21 -10.57 11.65
C ASP A 48 3.82 -9.21 12.05
N GLY A 49 3.26 -8.11 11.54
CA GLY A 49 3.70 -6.73 11.79
C GLY A 49 5.09 -6.40 11.23
N LYS A 50 5.67 -7.27 10.42
CA LYS A 50 7.06 -7.17 9.93
C LYS A 50 7.14 -7.24 8.41
N THR A 51 6.31 -8.06 7.79
CA THR A 51 6.36 -8.30 6.36
C THR A 51 5.55 -7.25 5.63
N ILE A 52 6.27 -6.33 4.99
CA ILE A 52 5.70 -5.29 4.12
C ILE A 52 5.50 -5.87 2.73
N ILE A 53 4.29 -5.80 2.19
CA ILE A 53 4.00 -6.25 0.84
C ILE A 53 4.41 -5.17 -0.17
N ARG A 54 5.25 -5.53 -1.13
CA ARG A 54 5.71 -4.65 -2.21
C ARG A 54 5.31 -5.22 -3.57
N ARG A 55 5.08 -4.36 -4.57
CA ARG A 55 4.74 -4.79 -5.95
C ARG A 55 5.74 -5.80 -6.52
N SER A 56 7.04 -5.57 -6.29
CA SER A 56 8.11 -6.47 -6.75
C SER A 56 8.03 -7.89 -6.15
N GLN A 57 7.33 -8.08 -5.03
CA GLN A 57 7.07 -9.40 -4.44
C GLN A 57 5.83 -10.08 -5.05
N LEU A 58 4.94 -9.31 -5.68
CA LEU A 58 3.76 -9.82 -6.38
C LEU A 58 4.09 -10.23 -7.83
N GLU A 59 5.08 -9.57 -8.45
CA GLU A 59 5.47 -9.81 -9.85
C GLU A 59 6.21 -11.13 -10.10
N ASP A 60 6.57 -11.89 -9.05
CA ASP A 60 7.14 -13.24 -9.18
C ASP A 60 6.08 -14.36 -9.05
N HIS A 61 4.79 -13.99 -9.00
CA HIS A 61 3.69 -14.93 -8.74
C HIS A 61 2.59 -14.87 -9.80
N THR A 62 2.93 -15.34 -11.01
CA THR A 62 1.95 -16.03 -11.88
C THR A 62 1.42 -17.35 -11.30
N GLU A 63 1.84 -17.78 -10.10
CA GLU A 63 1.29 -18.96 -9.43
C GLU A 63 1.19 -18.76 -7.89
N VAL A 64 0.05 -18.26 -7.41
CA VAL A 64 -0.47 -18.56 -6.06
C VAL A 64 -1.94 -18.94 -6.18
N TRP A 65 -2.20 -20.01 -6.94
CA TRP A 65 -3.50 -20.72 -6.97
C TRP A 65 -3.30 -22.24 -6.89
N SER A 66 -2.36 -22.69 -6.07
CA SER A 66 -2.23 -24.10 -5.71
C SER A 66 -1.38 -24.25 -4.45
N LYS A 67 -2.00 -24.05 -3.28
CA LYS A 67 -1.67 -24.70 -1.99
C LYS A 67 -2.63 -24.23 -0.90
N MET A 68 -3.92 -24.45 -1.12
CA MET A 68 -4.83 -24.73 -0.02
C MET A 68 -5.38 -26.12 -0.33
N ASN A 69 -4.89 -27.11 0.43
CA ASN A 69 -5.49 -28.44 0.50
C ASN A 69 -6.94 -28.32 0.97
#